data_AF-A0AAW2VSN1-F1
#
_entry.id   AF-A0AAW2VSN1-F1
#
_cell.length_a   1.000
_cell.length_b   1.000
_cell.length_c   1.000
_cell.angle_alpha   90.00
_cell.angle_beta   90.00
_cell.angle_gamma   90.00
#
_symmetry.space_group_name_H-M   'P 1'
#
loop_
_entity.id
_entity.type
_entity.pdbx_description
1 polymer ?
#
loop_
_entity_poly.entity_id
_entity_poly.type
_entity_poly.pdbx_seq_one_letter_code
_entity_poly.pdbx_strand_id
1 'polypeptide(L)'
;MQEDSGRELTDREAATWNTKLPDLVQELKKVSYIAAPMVTVSVLQYLLQVVSVIMVGHLGQLTLSGVAVATSLTNVTGFSLLSGLVGGLETLCGQAYGAKQYDKLGIYTYSAIFSLALVCIPVCVLWLFMEKLLVLMRQDPLVALEAQKYSLWLIPALFGAAISKPLVRYLQTQSLILPMLVSSFVVLCCHVPTSWALIYMLHMGSTGAAIATDWYSRLMLFMLCGRSSAWRFHLQSCLKWWSLEVLVLLSGLLPNPELETSVLSICLTISTLHFTISYGLGAAASTRVSNELGAGNPHQGPEGSFGRHVSFHHRTYHHKHSALLLSSHFGTGL
;
A
#
# COMPACT_ATOMS: atom_id res chain seq x y z
N MET A 1 5.66 37.38 -42.08
CA MET A 1 4.98 37.94 -40.88
C MET A 1 4.37 36.84 -39.99
N GLN A 2 3.71 35.80 -40.53
CA GLN A 2 3.20 34.65 -39.75
C GLN A 2 4.31 33.74 -39.17
N GLU A 3 5.43 33.59 -39.89
CA GLU A 3 6.57 32.76 -39.47
C GLU A 3 7.37 33.38 -38.30
N ASP A 4 7.40 34.70 -38.24
CA ASP A 4 8.09 35.50 -37.21
C ASP A 4 7.30 35.48 -35.88
N SER A 5 5.96 35.58 -35.98
CA SER A 5 5.05 35.40 -34.84
C SER A 5 5.11 33.99 -34.24
N GLY A 6 5.31 32.97 -35.09
CA GLY A 6 5.49 31.58 -34.64
C GLY A 6 6.80 31.36 -33.88
N ARG A 7 7.91 31.97 -34.35
CA ARG A 7 9.22 31.92 -33.67
C ARG A 7 9.21 32.63 -32.32
N GLU A 8 8.63 33.83 -32.26
CA GLU A 8 8.49 34.57 -30.99
C GLU A 8 7.65 33.81 -29.95
N LEU A 9 6.63 33.07 -30.38
CA LEU A 9 5.83 32.21 -29.50
C LEU A 9 6.66 31.04 -28.96
N THR A 10 7.43 30.35 -29.80
CA THR A 10 8.33 29.25 -29.35
C THR A 10 9.45 29.74 -28.45
N ASP A 11 10.00 30.93 -28.71
CA ASP A 11 11.07 31.50 -27.88
C ASP A 11 10.54 31.96 -26.51
N ARG A 12 9.32 32.51 -26.47
CA ARG A 12 8.62 32.81 -25.21
C ARG A 12 8.32 31.54 -24.43
N GLU A 13 7.82 30.50 -25.09
CA GLU A 13 7.57 29.19 -24.47
C GLU A 13 8.86 28.59 -23.89
N ALA A 14 9.94 28.55 -24.67
CA ALA A 14 11.27 28.10 -24.23
C ALA A 14 11.83 28.90 -23.04
N ALA A 15 11.66 30.23 -23.04
CA ALA A 15 12.05 31.08 -21.92
C ALA A 15 11.24 30.79 -20.63
N THR A 16 9.94 30.51 -20.76
CA THR A 16 9.10 30.04 -19.63
C THR A 16 9.55 28.68 -19.11
N TRP A 17 9.97 27.74 -19.97
CA TRP A 17 10.46 26.44 -19.53
C TRP A 17 11.83 26.54 -18.86
N ASN A 18 12.74 27.37 -19.38
CA ASN A 18 14.05 27.60 -18.79
C ASN A 18 13.98 28.25 -17.39
N THR A 19 12.97 29.08 -17.14
CA THR A 19 12.74 29.66 -15.81
C THR A 19 12.03 28.72 -14.84
N LYS A 20 11.20 27.78 -15.35
CA LYS A 20 10.43 26.82 -14.51
C LYS A 20 11.15 25.50 -14.26
N LEU A 21 12.08 25.09 -15.12
CA LEU A 21 12.85 23.84 -14.98
C LEU A 21 13.57 23.75 -13.63
N PRO A 22 14.27 24.80 -13.15
CA PRO A 22 14.98 24.75 -11.87
C PRO A 22 14.04 24.50 -10.69
N ASP A 23 12.89 25.17 -10.63
CA ASP A 23 11.87 24.99 -9.60
C ASP A 23 11.29 23.57 -9.65
N LEU A 24 11.01 23.06 -10.86
CA LEU A 24 10.52 21.69 -11.07
C LEU A 24 11.56 20.66 -10.60
N VAL A 25 12.83 20.85 -10.94
CA VAL A 25 13.93 19.99 -10.51
C VAL A 25 14.11 20.02 -8.98
N GLN A 26 13.94 21.18 -8.35
CA GLN A 26 14.00 21.31 -6.91
C GLN A 26 12.85 20.57 -6.22
N GLU A 27 11.62 20.69 -6.73
CA GLU A 27 10.48 19.94 -6.20
C GLU A 27 10.61 18.43 -6.48
N LEU A 28 11.09 18.03 -7.65
CA LEU A 28 11.41 16.63 -7.97
C LEU A 28 12.43 16.04 -6.99
N LYS A 29 13.47 16.80 -6.63
CA LYS A 29 14.46 16.38 -5.63
C LYS A 29 13.84 16.19 -4.24
N LYS A 30 12.96 17.11 -3.81
CA LYS A 30 12.25 16.99 -2.52
C LYS A 30 11.31 15.78 -2.51
N VAL A 31 10.56 15.59 -3.59
CA VAL A 31 9.63 14.46 -3.74
C VAL A 31 10.40 13.14 -3.80
N SER A 32 11.50 13.06 -4.57
CA SER A 32 12.28 11.83 -4.70
C SER A 32 12.93 11.40 -3.38
N TYR A 33 13.34 12.35 -2.54
CA TYR A 33 13.89 12.05 -1.21
C TYR A 33 12.89 11.33 -0.29
N ILE A 34 11.58 11.59 -0.46
CA ILE A 34 10.52 10.90 0.29
C ILE A 34 10.08 9.64 -0.47
N ALA A 35 9.93 9.75 -1.79
CA ALA A 35 9.38 8.70 -2.63
C ALA A 35 10.30 7.48 -2.73
N ALA A 36 11.62 7.66 -2.85
CA ALA A 36 12.54 6.53 -2.96
C ALA A 36 12.51 5.63 -1.71
N PRO A 37 12.67 6.16 -0.47
CA PRO A 37 12.52 5.35 0.74
C PRO A 37 11.13 4.71 0.89
N MET A 38 10.06 5.41 0.47
CA MET A 38 8.69 4.86 0.50
C MET A 38 8.49 3.69 -0.47
N VAL A 39 9.05 3.80 -1.68
CA VAL A 39 9.09 2.70 -2.64
C VAL A 39 9.88 1.53 -2.06
N THR A 40 11.05 1.78 -1.46
CA THR A 40 11.84 0.73 -0.81
C THR A 40 11.06 0.03 0.30
N VAL A 41 10.39 0.77 1.20
CA VAL A 41 9.53 0.20 2.24
C VAL A 41 8.44 -0.68 1.63
N SER A 42 7.78 -0.20 0.58
CA SER A 42 6.69 -0.93 -0.08
C SER A 42 7.20 -2.23 -0.72
N VAL A 43 8.34 -2.18 -1.40
CA VAL A 43 9.00 -3.35 -1.99
C VAL A 43 9.42 -4.35 -0.92
N LEU A 44 10.05 -3.89 0.17
CA LEU A 44 10.45 -4.76 1.28
C LEU A 44 9.26 -5.48 1.92
N GLN A 45 8.14 -4.77 2.10
CA GLN A 45 6.91 -5.38 2.62
C GLN A 45 6.30 -6.39 1.65
N TYR A 46 6.34 -6.11 0.34
CA TYR A 46 5.84 -7.05 -0.66
C TYR A 46 6.72 -8.31 -0.77
N LEU A 47 8.04 -8.17 -0.64
CA LEU A 47 8.97 -9.30 -0.68
C LEU A 47 8.70 -10.35 0.41
N LEU A 48 8.11 -9.97 1.55
CA LEU A 48 7.68 -10.91 2.59
C LEU A 48 6.71 -11.97 2.04
N GLN A 49 5.73 -11.53 1.25
CA GLN A 49 4.73 -12.40 0.63
C GLN A 49 5.37 -13.30 -0.42
N VAL A 50 6.29 -12.75 -1.23
CA VAL A 50 7.03 -13.50 -2.25
C VAL A 50 7.85 -14.63 -1.61
N VAL A 51 8.56 -14.35 -0.52
CA VAL A 51 9.36 -15.36 0.21
C VAL A 51 8.48 -16.52 0.67
N SER A 52 7.34 -16.23 1.30
CA SER A 52 6.41 -17.27 1.79
C SER A 52 5.91 -18.16 0.66
N VAL A 53 5.51 -17.57 -0.48
CA VAL A 53 5.00 -18.33 -1.64
C VAL A 53 6.08 -19.19 -2.28
N ILE A 54 7.31 -18.68 -2.43
CA ILE A 54 8.44 -19.46 -2.97
C ILE A 54 8.73 -20.67 -2.10
N MET A 55 8.79 -20.51 -0.77
CA MET A 55 9.07 -21.61 0.15
C MET A 55 7.96 -22.67 0.12
N VAL A 56 6.70 -22.23 0.16
CA VAL A 56 5.56 -23.15 0.05
C VAL A 56 5.56 -23.88 -1.29
N GLY A 57 6.02 -23.24 -2.36
CA GLY A 57 6.15 -23.83 -3.69
C GLY A 57 6.98 -25.12 -3.73
N HIS A 58 7.96 -25.26 -2.83
CA HIS A 58 8.81 -26.43 -2.76
C HIS A 58 8.14 -27.63 -2.04
N LEU A 59 6.98 -27.44 -1.40
CA LEU A 59 6.26 -28.51 -0.69
C LEU A 59 5.42 -29.39 -1.62
N GLY A 60 5.16 -28.92 -2.85
CA GLY A 60 4.34 -29.64 -3.83
C GLY A 60 3.31 -28.73 -4.49
N GLN A 61 2.78 -29.22 -5.61
CA GLN A 61 1.93 -28.42 -6.49
C GLN A 61 0.54 -28.14 -5.91
N LEU A 62 -0.06 -29.04 -5.11
CA LEU A 62 -1.29 -28.68 -4.39
C LEU A 62 -1.02 -27.52 -3.44
N THR A 63 -0.07 -27.69 -2.54
CA THR A 63 0.15 -26.73 -1.45
C THR A 63 0.41 -25.34 -2.03
N LEU A 64 1.20 -25.27 -3.11
CA LEU A 64 1.41 -24.06 -3.88
C LEU A 64 0.09 -23.50 -4.44
N SER A 65 -0.70 -24.34 -5.10
CA SER A 65 -1.97 -24.00 -5.74
C SER A 65 -3.01 -23.45 -4.73
N GLY A 66 -3.23 -24.18 -3.63
CA GLY A 66 -4.13 -23.76 -2.54
C GLY A 66 -3.66 -22.48 -1.86
N VAL A 67 -2.37 -22.38 -1.51
CA VAL A 67 -1.82 -21.16 -0.88
C VAL A 67 -1.86 -19.97 -1.84
N ALA A 68 -1.60 -20.16 -3.14
CA ALA A 68 -1.68 -19.10 -4.12
C ALA A 68 -3.10 -18.55 -4.27
N VAL A 69 -4.09 -19.44 -4.41
CA VAL A 69 -5.52 -19.05 -4.50
C VAL A 69 -5.97 -18.36 -3.22
N ALA A 70 -5.63 -18.92 -2.05
CA ALA A 70 -5.92 -18.30 -0.76
C ALA A 70 -5.26 -16.93 -0.63
N THR A 71 -3.98 -16.80 -0.98
CA THR A 71 -3.25 -15.53 -0.95
C THR A 71 -3.91 -14.48 -1.84
N SER A 72 -4.32 -14.88 -3.05
CA SER A 72 -5.03 -13.99 -3.98
C SER A 72 -6.36 -13.52 -3.39
N LEU A 73 -7.21 -14.44 -2.92
CA LEU A 73 -8.53 -14.09 -2.37
C LEU A 73 -8.44 -13.32 -1.05
N THR A 74 -7.53 -13.68 -0.15
CA THR A 74 -7.31 -12.96 1.11
C THR A 74 -6.72 -11.57 0.87
N ASN A 75 -5.87 -11.39 -0.15
CA ASN A 75 -5.43 -10.07 -0.59
C ASN A 75 -6.61 -9.22 -1.10
N VAL A 76 -7.45 -9.75 -1.99
CA VAL A 76 -8.59 -9.01 -2.55
C VAL A 76 -9.64 -8.69 -1.48
N THR A 77 -10.03 -9.67 -0.69
CA THR A 77 -11.17 -9.54 0.24
C THR A 77 -10.81 -8.93 1.59
N GLY A 78 -9.54 -9.02 2.01
CA GLY A 78 -9.09 -8.54 3.32
C GLY A 78 -7.97 -7.50 3.22
N PHE A 79 -6.76 -7.89 2.86
CA PHE A 79 -5.59 -7.02 3.01
C PHE A 79 -5.66 -5.75 2.14
N SER A 80 -6.17 -5.84 0.91
CA SER A 80 -6.35 -4.68 0.02
C SER A 80 -7.50 -3.78 0.47
N LEU A 81 -8.59 -4.35 0.99
CA LEU A 81 -9.68 -3.59 1.62
C LEU A 81 -9.14 -2.75 2.79
N LEU A 82 -8.36 -3.36 3.69
CA LEU A 82 -7.70 -2.63 4.77
C LEU A 82 -6.75 -1.54 4.24
N SER A 83 -5.96 -1.83 3.20
CA SER A 83 -5.11 -0.82 2.55
C SER A 83 -5.90 0.37 2.00
N GLY A 84 -7.04 0.10 1.34
CA GLY A 84 -7.89 1.12 0.74
C GLY A 84 -8.52 2.02 1.79
N LEU A 85 -9.06 1.44 2.87
CA LEU A 85 -9.66 2.18 3.99
C LEU A 85 -8.62 3.05 4.72
N VAL A 86 -7.40 2.55 4.88
CA VAL A 86 -6.28 3.31 5.44
C VAL A 86 -5.82 4.45 4.51
N GLY A 87 -6.11 4.39 3.21
CA GLY A 87 -5.85 5.49 2.28
C GLY A 87 -6.59 6.78 2.69
N GLY A 88 -7.81 6.68 3.23
CA GLY A 88 -8.54 7.84 3.74
C GLY A 88 -7.88 8.46 4.98
N LEU A 89 -7.24 7.63 5.83
CA LEU A 89 -6.49 8.09 6.99
C LEU A 89 -5.27 8.92 6.58
N GLU A 90 -4.60 8.58 5.47
CA GLU A 90 -3.45 9.35 4.96
C GLU A 90 -3.82 10.81 4.70
N THR A 91 -4.96 11.05 4.06
CA THR A 91 -5.46 12.42 3.80
C THR A 91 -5.78 13.16 5.10
N LEU A 92 -6.54 12.52 6.01
CA LEU A 92 -6.95 13.14 7.28
C LEU A 92 -5.74 13.47 8.17
N CYS A 93 -4.82 12.52 8.33
CA CYS A 93 -3.60 12.71 9.11
C CYS A 93 -2.65 13.71 8.43
N GLY A 94 -2.51 13.68 7.11
CA GLY A 94 -1.66 14.61 6.39
C GLY A 94 -2.15 16.06 6.49
N GLN A 95 -3.45 16.29 6.30
CA GLN A 95 -4.05 17.61 6.50
C GLN A 95 -3.93 18.09 7.95
N ALA A 96 -4.19 17.22 8.93
CA ALA A 96 -4.01 17.56 10.34
C ALA A 96 -2.54 17.88 10.68
N TYR A 97 -1.60 17.14 10.11
CA TYR A 97 -0.16 17.36 10.30
C TYR A 97 0.28 18.69 9.70
N GLY A 98 -0.13 18.98 8.47
CA GLY A 98 0.08 20.27 7.81
C GLY A 98 -0.48 21.45 8.61
N ALA A 99 -1.68 21.28 9.17
CA ALA A 99 -2.34 22.27 10.03
C ALA A 99 -1.75 22.36 11.45
N LYS A 100 -0.68 21.60 11.74
CA LYS A 100 -0.02 21.49 13.06
C LYS A 100 -0.93 21.00 14.19
N GLN A 101 -1.98 20.24 13.85
CA GLN A 101 -2.93 19.65 14.80
C GLN A 101 -2.46 18.24 15.22
N TYR A 102 -1.30 18.16 15.88
CA TYR A 102 -0.64 16.88 16.17
C TYR A 102 -1.47 15.94 17.06
N ASP A 103 -2.28 16.49 17.97
CA ASP A 103 -3.17 15.69 18.83
C ASP A 103 -4.18 14.86 18.03
N LYS A 104 -4.62 15.36 16.86
CA LYS A 104 -5.58 14.67 16.01
C LYS A 104 -4.99 13.47 15.29
N LEU A 105 -3.68 13.42 15.05
CA LEU A 105 -3.05 12.28 14.37
C LEU A 105 -3.24 10.99 15.16
N GLY A 106 -3.05 11.07 16.49
CA GLY A 106 -3.29 9.93 17.38
C GLY A 106 -4.76 9.51 17.36
N ILE A 107 -5.68 10.48 17.52
CA ILE A 107 -7.13 10.24 17.52
C ILE A 107 -7.57 9.54 16.22
N TYR A 108 -7.21 10.08 15.06
CA TYR A 108 -7.53 9.47 13.77
C TYR A 108 -6.95 8.07 13.61
N THR A 109 -5.72 7.87 14.08
CA THR A 109 -5.07 6.55 14.03
C THR A 109 -5.80 5.52 14.89
N TYR A 110 -6.16 5.86 16.12
CA TYR A 110 -6.91 4.94 17.00
C TYR A 110 -8.33 4.69 16.51
N SER A 111 -9.01 5.71 16.00
CA SER A 111 -10.33 5.55 15.37
C SER A 111 -10.24 4.62 14.15
N ALA A 112 -9.18 4.73 13.35
CA ALA A 112 -8.95 3.83 12.22
C ALA A 112 -8.68 2.40 12.68
N ILE A 113 -7.81 2.18 13.68
CA ILE A 113 -7.55 0.83 14.23
C ILE A 113 -8.86 0.17 14.70
N PHE A 114 -9.69 0.91 15.44
CA PHE A 114 -10.99 0.41 15.90
C PHE A 114 -11.91 0.07 14.72
N SER A 115 -12.03 0.98 13.76
CA SER A 115 -12.90 0.80 12.58
C SER A 115 -12.46 -0.38 11.71
N LEU A 116 -11.15 -0.53 11.50
CA LEU A 116 -10.58 -1.65 10.73
C LEU A 116 -10.75 -2.98 11.46
N ALA A 117 -10.63 -3.01 12.79
CA ALA A 117 -10.90 -4.21 13.58
C ALA A 117 -12.36 -4.67 13.43
N LEU A 118 -13.33 -3.74 13.35
CA LEU A 118 -14.72 -4.07 13.04
C LEU A 118 -14.89 -4.63 11.63
N VAL A 119 -14.20 -4.07 10.63
CA VAL A 119 -14.20 -4.57 9.25
C VAL A 119 -13.58 -5.96 9.15
N CYS A 120 -12.62 -6.31 10.02
CA CYS A 120 -12.03 -7.65 10.03
C CYS A 120 -13.08 -8.74 10.35
N ILE A 121 -14.11 -8.44 11.16
CA ILE A 121 -15.13 -9.43 11.56
C ILE A 121 -15.86 -10.05 10.34
N PRO A 122 -16.51 -9.28 9.44
CA PRO A 122 -17.15 -9.86 8.26
C PRO A 122 -16.15 -10.52 7.30
N VAL A 123 -14.91 -10.02 7.23
CA VAL A 123 -13.84 -10.65 6.43
C VAL A 123 -13.46 -12.02 7.00
N CYS A 124 -13.37 -12.17 8.32
CA CYS A 124 -13.16 -13.46 8.96
C CYS A 124 -14.29 -14.43 8.65
N VAL A 125 -15.56 -13.99 8.72
CA VAL A 125 -16.71 -14.83 8.35
C VAL A 125 -16.59 -15.29 6.90
N LEU A 126 -16.21 -14.42 5.97
CA LEU A 126 -15.95 -14.81 4.58
C LEU A 126 -14.84 -15.85 4.48
N TRP A 127 -13.74 -15.68 5.21
CA TRP A 127 -12.61 -16.61 5.20
C TRP A 127 -12.92 -17.96 5.85
N LEU A 128 -13.90 -18.04 6.77
CA LEU A 128 -14.42 -19.30 7.31
C LEU A 128 -15.16 -20.14 6.24
N PHE A 129 -15.65 -19.52 5.18
CA PHE A 129 -16.38 -20.17 4.09
C PHE A 129 -15.62 -20.19 2.75
N MET A 130 -14.30 -19.96 2.79
CA MET A 130 -13.42 -19.96 1.62
C MET A 130 -13.51 -21.26 0.81
N GLU A 131 -13.56 -22.43 1.45
CA GLU A 131 -13.68 -23.73 0.77
C GLU A 131 -14.97 -23.76 -0.08
N LYS A 132 -16.10 -23.44 0.54
CA LYS A 132 -17.41 -23.44 -0.13
C LYS A 132 -17.46 -22.41 -1.25
N LEU A 133 -16.86 -21.24 -1.06
CA LEU A 133 -16.76 -20.20 -2.08
C LEU A 133 -15.94 -20.69 -3.28
N LEU A 134 -14.82 -21.36 -3.03
CA LEU A 134 -13.94 -21.87 -4.08
C LEU A 134 -14.56 -23.05 -4.83
N VAL A 135 -15.23 -23.97 -4.12
CA VAL A 135 -16.00 -25.05 -4.75
C VAL A 135 -17.14 -24.48 -5.60
N LEU A 136 -17.82 -23.42 -5.13
CA LEU A 136 -18.82 -22.71 -5.92
C LEU A 136 -18.23 -22.08 -7.20
N MET A 137 -16.99 -21.59 -7.12
CA MET A 137 -16.21 -21.11 -8.26
C MET A 137 -15.62 -22.24 -9.13
N ARG A 138 -16.02 -23.50 -8.89
CA ARG A 138 -15.55 -24.71 -9.59
C ARG A 138 -14.05 -24.96 -9.47
N GLN A 139 -13.42 -24.54 -8.37
CA GLN A 139 -12.08 -25.02 -8.03
C GLN A 139 -12.14 -26.49 -7.58
N ASP A 140 -11.01 -27.17 -7.74
CA ASP A 140 -10.82 -28.50 -7.20
C ASP A 140 -11.07 -28.51 -5.67
N PRO A 141 -11.84 -29.46 -5.12
CA PRO A 141 -12.17 -29.49 -3.69
C PRO A 141 -10.95 -29.56 -2.76
N LEU A 142 -9.85 -30.18 -3.19
CA LEU A 142 -8.65 -30.34 -2.38
C LEU A 142 -7.81 -29.05 -2.41
N VAL A 143 -7.79 -28.34 -3.54
CA VAL A 143 -7.31 -26.94 -3.61
C VAL A 143 -8.12 -26.02 -2.71
N ALA A 144 -9.45 -26.14 -2.74
CA ALA A 144 -10.35 -25.34 -1.93
C ALA A 144 -10.15 -25.58 -0.43
N LEU A 145 -9.95 -26.84 -0.02
CA LEU A 145 -9.68 -27.22 1.37
C LEU A 145 -8.33 -26.66 1.85
N GLU A 146 -7.28 -26.79 1.04
CA GLU A 146 -5.95 -26.25 1.37
C GLU A 146 -5.98 -24.73 1.45
N ALA A 147 -6.71 -24.07 0.53
CA ALA A 147 -6.89 -22.64 0.55
C ALA A 147 -7.66 -22.15 1.78
N GLN A 148 -8.70 -22.88 2.19
CA GLN A 148 -9.45 -22.64 3.42
C GLN A 148 -8.53 -22.74 4.65
N LYS A 149 -7.79 -23.84 4.76
CA LYS A 149 -6.83 -24.06 5.85
C LYS A 149 -5.85 -22.89 5.95
N TYR A 150 -5.22 -22.51 4.84
CA TYR A 150 -4.30 -21.37 4.81
C TYR A 150 -4.97 -20.04 5.18
N SER A 151 -6.19 -19.79 4.69
CA SER A 151 -6.95 -18.56 4.98
C SER A 151 -7.32 -18.43 6.46
N LEU A 152 -7.69 -19.54 7.12
CA LEU A 152 -7.95 -19.55 8.57
C LEU A 152 -6.71 -19.14 9.35
N TRP A 153 -5.55 -19.65 8.94
CA TRP A 153 -4.26 -19.34 9.54
C TRP A 153 -3.77 -17.92 9.28
N LEU A 154 -4.37 -17.20 8.33
CA LEU A 154 -4.09 -15.78 8.08
C LEU A 154 -4.99 -14.82 8.88
N ILE A 155 -6.06 -15.30 9.54
CA ILE A 155 -6.95 -14.46 10.35
C ILE A 155 -6.19 -13.60 11.38
N PRO A 156 -5.22 -14.14 12.14
CA PRO A 156 -4.46 -13.34 13.09
C PRO A 156 -3.65 -12.23 12.42
N ALA A 157 -3.04 -12.53 11.27
CA ALA A 157 -2.31 -11.57 10.46
C ALA A 157 -3.22 -10.45 9.93
N LEU A 158 -4.50 -10.73 9.65
CA LEU A 158 -5.49 -9.72 9.26
C LEU A 158 -5.69 -8.68 10.37
N PHE A 159 -5.86 -9.10 11.62
CA PHE A 159 -5.95 -8.19 12.77
C PHE A 159 -4.62 -7.47 13.03
N GLY A 160 -3.49 -8.15 12.86
CA GLY A 160 -2.16 -7.51 12.89
C GLY A 160 -2.02 -6.40 11.85
N ALA A 161 -2.55 -6.60 10.65
CA ALA A 161 -2.59 -5.60 9.58
C ALA A 161 -3.52 -4.42 9.92
N ALA A 162 -4.66 -4.67 10.57
CA ALA A 162 -5.59 -3.63 11.02
C ALA A 162 -4.95 -2.65 12.03
N ILE A 163 -3.94 -3.10 12.78
CA ILE A 163 -3.19 -2.25 13.71
C ILE A 163 -1.97 -1.62 13.01
N SER A 164 -1.17 -2.44 12.33
CA SER A 164 0.12 -2.00 11.76
C SER A 164 -0.05 -1.00 10.61
N LYS A 165 -1.07 -1.14 9.75
CA LYS A 165 -1.27 -0.23 8.61
C LYS A 165 -1.58 1.22 9.03
N PRO A 166 -2.51 1.49 9.96
CA PRO A 166 -2.68 2.84 10.52
C PRO A 166 -1.39 3.40 11.13
N LEU A 167 -0.61 2.59 11.86
CA LEU A 167 0.65 3.03 12.45
C LEU A 167 1.70 3.42 11.41
N VAL A 168 1.79 2.67 10.30
CA VAL A 168 2.65 3.02 9.17
C VAL A 168 2.23 4.39 8.60
N ARG A 169 0.93 4.66 8.47
CA ARG A 169 0.45 5.99 8.01
C ARG A 169 0.67 7.11 9.00
N TYR A 170 0.55 6.82 10.30
CA TYR A 170 0.89 7.77 11.36
C TYR A 170 2.34 8.24 11.21
N LEU A 171 3.28 7.32 11.01
CA LEU A 171 4.69 7.66 10.82
C LEU A 171 4.98 8.31 9.46
N GLN A 172 4.36 7.79 8.40
CA GLN A 172 4.54 8.29 7.05
C GLN A 172 4.10 9.75 6.90
N THR A 173 2.95 10.13 7.45
CA THR A 173 2.42 11.50 7.35
C THR A 173 3.32 12.55 8.01
N GLN A 174 4.09 12.12 9.02
CA GLN A 174 5.11 12.92 9.70
C GLN A 174 6.48 12.87 9.00
N SER A 175 6.59 12.20 7.85
CA SER A 175 7.84 11.93 7.14
C SER A 175 8.88 11.15 7.97
N LEU A 176 8.43 10.36 8.96
CA LEU A 176 9.29 9.49 9.77
C LEU A 176 9.59 8.18 9.02
N ILE A 177 10.33 8.28 7.92
CA ILE A 177 10.54 7.15 7.01
C ILE A 177 11.59 6.16 7.51
N LEU A 178 12.63 6.66 8.20
CA LEU A 178 13.71 5.82 8.73
C LEU A 178 13.20 4.68 9.66
N PRO A 179 12.29 4.91 10.64
CA PRO A 179 11.70 3.82 11.41
C PRO A 179 11.03 2.76 10.52
N MET A 180 10.27 3.19 9.52
CA MET A 180 9.56 2.28 8.63
C MET A 180 10.56 1.45 7.81
N LEU A 181 11.58 2.08 7.24
CA LEU A 181 12.61 1.40 6.44
C LEU A 181 13.38 0.36 7.26
N VAL A 182 13.89 0.76 8.42
CA VAL A 182 14.66 -0.15 9.30
C VAL A 182 13.77 -1.30 9.78
N SER A 183 12.53 -1.00 10.19
CA SER A 183 11.59 -2.04 10.64
C SER A 183 11.27 -3.03 9.51
N SER A 184 10.91 -2.57 8.30
CA SER A 184 10.61 -3.45 7.17
C SER A 184 11.81 -4.31 6.76
N PHE A 185 13.02 -3.75 6.79
CA PHE A 185 14.24 -4.50 6.46
C PHE A 185 14.53 -5.59 7.50
N VAL A 186 14.53 -5.25 8.79
CA VAL A 186 14.75 -6.22 9.88
C VAL A 186 13.69 -7.31 9.85
N VAL A 187 12.42 -6.93 9.65
CA VAL A 187 11.30 -7.86 9.56
C VAL A 187 11.50 -8.84 8.40
N LEU A 188 11.94 -8.38 7.22
CA LEU A 188 12.27 -9.27 6.09
C LEU A 188 13.42 -10.22 6.43
N CYS A 189 14.52 -9.71 6.99
CA CYS A 189 15.66 -10.54 7.40
C CYS A 189 15.28 -11.61 8.43
N CYS A 190 14.34 -11.32 9.33
CA CYS A 190 13.83 -12.29 10.30
C CYS A 190 12.77 -13.24 9.70
N HIS A 191 11.97 -12.76 8.73
CA HIS A 191 10.90 -13.53 8.10
C HIS A 191 11.44 -14.72 7.31
N VAL A 192 12.54 -14.53 6.55
CA VAL A 192 13.15 -15.62 5.76
C VAL A 192 13.53 -16.84 6.63
N PRO A 193 14.39 -16.72 7.67
CA PRO A 193 14.77 -17.87 8.49
C PRO A 193 13.60 -18.44 9.31
N THR A 194 12.69 -17.58 9.81
CA THR A 194 11.52 -18.05 10.58
C THR A 194 10.58 -18.86 9.69
N SER A 195 10.29 -18.38 8.47
CA SER A 195 9.48 -19.10 7.50
C SER A 195 10.11 -20.45 7.14
N TRP A 196 11.42 -20.45 6.85
CA TRP A 196 12.14 -21.69 6.53
C TRP A 196 12.07 -22.71 7.68
N ALA A 197 12.27 -22.27 8.92
CA ALA A 197 12.22 -23.14 10.09
C ALA A 197 10.81 -23.71 10.33
N LEU A 198 9.76 -22.87 10.29
CA LEU A 198 8.38 -23.32 10.49
C LEU A 198 7.91 -24.27 9.38
N ILE A 199 8.23 -23.95 8.12
CA ILE A 199 7.79 -24.72 6.97
C ILE A 199 8.50 -26.07 6.91
N TYR A 200 9.84 -26.09 6.99
CA TYR A 200 10.63 -27.30 6.73
C TYR A 200 11.11 -28.00 7.99
N MET A 201 11.63 -27.29 8.98
CA MET A 201 12.19 -27.95 10.18
C MET A 201 11.09 -28.46 11.12
N LEU A 202 10.05 -27.66 11.33
CA LEU A 202 8.89 -28.05 12.13
C LEU A 202 7.83 -28.82 11.34
N HIS A 203 8.06 -29.05 10.04
CA HIS A 203 7.17 -29.81 9.15
C HIS A 203 5.72 -29.29 9.14
N MET A 204 5.51 -27.98 9.35
CA MET A 204 4.17 -27.38 9.41
C MET A 204 3.59 -27.05 8.03
N GLY A 205 4.38 -27.19 6.96
CA GLY A 205 3.94 -26.96 5.59
C GLY A 205 3.41 -25.53 5.35
N SER A 206 2.28 -25.40 4.64
CA SER A 206 1.61 -24.12 4.35
C SER A 206 1.20 -23.35 5.62
N THR A 207 0.79 -24.05 6.67
CA THR A 207 0.46 -23.46 7.96
C THR A 207 1.65 -22.72 8.56
N GLY A 208 2.87 -23.27 8.43
CA GLY A 208 4.09 -22.60 8.88
C GLY A 208 4.34 -21.26 8.18
N ALA A 209 4.00 -21.15 6.90
CA ALA A 209 4.12 -19.91 6.15
C ALA A 209 3.14 -18.84 6.63
N ALA A 210 1.89 -19.21 6.92
CA ALA A 210 0.89 -18.29 7.47
C ALA A 210 1.26 -17.80 8.88
N ILE A 211 1.80 -18.68 9.73
CA ILE A 211 2.29 -18.30 11.07
C ILE A 211 3.49 -17.36 10.97
N ALA A 212 4.41 -17.59 10.02
CA ALA A 212 5.51 -16.66 9.78
C ALA A 212 5.00 -15.27 9.34
N THR A 213 3.97 -15.24 8.47
CA THR A 213 3.30 -14.00 8.06
C THR A 213 2.73 -13.23 9.27
N ASP A 214 2.13 -13.95 10.19
CA ASP A 214 1.58 -13.37 11.40
C ASP A 214 2.68 -12.89 12.38
N TRP A 215 3.75 -13.66 12.55
CA TRP A 215 4.94 -13.28 13.32
C TRP A 215 5.56 -11.97 12.81
N TYR A 216 5.70 -11.79 11.50
CA TYR A 216 6.26 -10.55 10.94
C TYR A 216 5.38 -9.35 11.30
N SER A 217 4.05 -9.48 11.23
CA SER A 217 3.11 -8.38 11.47
C SER A 217 3.26 -7.84 12.89
N ARG A 218 3.54 -8.74 13.84
CA ARG A 218 3.82 -8.41 15.24
C ARG A 218 5.23 -7.87 15.48
N LEU A 219 6.25 -8.42 14.84
CA LEU A 219 7.61 -7.90 14.94
C LEU A 219 7.67 -6.45 14.43
N MET A 220 7.01 -6.18 13.31
CA MET A 220 6.87 -4.83 12.77
C MET A 220 6.16 -3.92 13.79
N LEU A 221 5.03 -4.37 14.34
CA LEU A 221 4.30 -3.62 15.36
C LEU A 221 5.16 -3.30 16.60
N PHE A 222 5.92 -4.27 17.10
CA PHE A 222 6.83 -4.09 18.23
C PHE A 222 7.90 -3.03 17.94
N MET A 223 8.54 -3.09 16.78
CA MET A 223 9.58 -2.14 16.37
C MET A 223 9.02 -0.72 16.17
N LEU A 224 7.81 -0.60 15.63
CA LEU A 224 7.15 0.69 15.42
C LEU A 224 6.62 1.29 16.74
N CYS A 225 6.10 0.46 17.65
CA CYS A 225 5.59 0.90 18.96
C CYS A 225 6.69 1.18 19.97
N GLY A 226 7.81 0.43 19.94
CA GLY A 226 8.93 0.60 20.88
C GLY A 226 9.62 1.96 20.77
N ARG A 227 9.33 2.73 19.73
CA ARG A 227 9.89 4.07 19.49
C ARG A 227 8.91 5.22 19.76
N SER A 228 7.64 4.94 20.02
CA SER A 228 6.62 5.95 20.34
C SER A 228 6.25 5.90 21.83
N SER A 229 5.93 7.06 22.42
CA SER A 229 5.49 7.17 23.82
C SER A 229 4.16 6.45 24.13
N ALA A 230 3.53 5.82 23.13
CA ALA A 230 2.29 5.06 23.21
C ALA A 230 2.46 3.54 23.46
N TRP A 231 3.66 3.08 23.81
CA TRP A 231 4.04 1.67 23.97
C TRP A 231 3.17 0.86 24.96
N ARG A 232 2.64 1.48 26.03
CA ARG A 232 1.93 0.77 27.12
C ARG A 232 0.61 0.13 26.68
N PHE A 233 -0.14 0.77 25.77
CA PHE A 233 -1.44 0.27 25.32
C PHE A 233 -1.34 -0.73 24.16
N HIS A 234 -0.34 -0.57 23.29
CA HIS A 234 -0.12 -1.46 22.15
C HIS A 234 0.37 -2.85 22.59
N LEU A 235 1.22 -2.91 23.63
CA LEU A 235 1.72 -4.17 24.20
C LEU A 235 0.59 -5.03 24.82
N GLN A 236 -0.39 -4.40 25.46
CA GLN A 236 -1.54 -5.09 26.05
C GLN A 236 -2.42 -5.75 24.99
N SER A 237 -2.61 -5.07 23.84
CA SER A 237 -3.28 -5.65 22.68
C SER A 237 -2.49 -6.85 22.14
N CYS A 238 -1.17 -6.72 21.94
CA CYS A 238 -0.32 -7.81 21.47
C CYS A 238 -0.44 -9.08 22.34
N LEU A 239 -0.29 -8.95 23.66
CA LEU A 239 -0.33 -10.09 24.59
C LEU A 239 -1.67 -10.84 24.56
N LYS A 240 -2.78 -10.13 24.36
CA LYS A 240 -4.13 -10.72 24.33
C LYS A 240 -4.39 -11.54 23.05
N TRP A 241 -3.79 -11.15 21.93
CA TRP A 241 -3.89 -11.90 20.68
C TRP A 241 -2.92 -13.09 20.65
N TRP A 242 -1.78 -13.02 21.33
CA TRP A 242 -0.82 -14.14 21.41
C TRP A 242 -1.40 -15.39 22.10
N SER A 243 -2.30 -15.23 23.06
CA SER A 243 -2.94 -16.36 23.75
C SER A 243 -3.96 -17.12 22.89
N LEU A 244 -4.53 -16.50 21.86
CA LEU A 244 -5.50 -17.14 20.96
C LEU A 244 -4.83 -18.10 19.97
N GLU A 245 -3.55 -17.89 19.64
CA GLU A 245 -2.81 -18.68 18.64
C GLU A 245 -2.39 -20.07 19.13
N VAL A 246 -2.12 -20.22 20.43
CA VAL A 246 -1.80 -21.53 21.04
C VAL A 246 -2.94 -22.53 20.85
N LEU A 247 -4.18 -22.05 20.78
CA LEU A 247 -5.38 -22.86 20.58
C LEU A 247 -5.58 -23.28 19.12
N VAL A 248 -5.21 -22.43 18.16
CA VAL A 248 -5.37 -22.70 16.72
C VAL A 248 -4.28 -23.68 16.22
N LEU A 249 -3.09 -23.69 16.84
CA LEU A 249 -1.94 -24.56 16.50
C LEU A 249 -2.24 -26.06 16.57
N LEU A 250 -3.28 -26.45 17.28
CA LEU A 250 -3.60 -27.86 17.51
C LEU A 250 -4.48 -28.49 16.40
N SER A 251 -5.04 -27.72 15.46
CA SER A 251 -6.10 -28.21 14.55
C SER A 251 -5.70 -28.50 13.08
N GLY A 252 -4.42 -28.40 12.70
CA GLY A 252 -4.00 -28.26 11.29
C GLY A 252 -3.42 -29.47 10.53
N LEU A 253 -3.49 -30.70 11.03
CA LEU A 253 -2.91 -31.88 10.37
C LEU A 253 -3.91 -32.51 9.38
N LEU A 254 -3.66 -32.45 8.05
CA LEU A 254 -3.99 -33.45 7.00
C LEU A 254 -3.97 -32.83 5.56
N PRO A 255 -3.80 -33.63 4.47
CA PRO A 255 -3.27 -33.17 3.17
C PRO A 255 -4.02 -33.57 1.84
N ASN A 256 -3.72 -32.82 0.75
CA ASN A 256 -3.59 -33.17 -0.72
C ASN A 256 -4.79 -33.56 -1.62
N PRO A 257 -4.76 -33.38 -2.99
CA PRO A 257 -4.05 -32.45 -3.93
C PRO A 257 -4.91 -31.86 -5.14
N GLU A 258 -4.57 -30.80 -5.94
CA GLU A 258 -3.95 -30.82 -7.30
C GLU A 258 -3.91 -29.45 -8.10
N LEU A 259 -3.57 -29.43 -9.41
CA LEU A 259 -2.44 -28.68 -10.05
C LEU A 259 -2.64 -27.36 -10.87
N GLU A 260 -3.82 -26.95 -11.29
CA GLU A 260 -3.93 -25.99 -12.43
C GLU A 260 -3.70 -24.50 -12.08
N THR A 261 -3.57 -24.12 -10.81
CA THR A 261 -3.58 -22.70 -10.39
C THR A 261 -2.20 -22.05 -10.23
N SER A 262 -1.11 -22.79 -10.46
CA SER A 262 0.26 -22.35 -10.16
C SER A 262 0.82 -21.30 -11.14
N VAL A 263 0.50 -21.38 -12.44
CA VAL A 263 1.05 -20.47 -13.47
C VAL A 263 0.46 -19.06 -13.35
N LEU A 264 -0.85 -18.95 -13.10
CA LEU A 264 -1.55 -17.68 -12.94
C LEU A 264 -0.99 -16.87 -11.75
N SER A 265 -0.59 -17.57 -10.69
CA SER A 265 0.00 -16.98 -9.48
C SER A 265 1.32 -16.25 -9.74
N ILE A 266 2.20 -16.83 -10.56
CA ILE A 266 3.50 -16.23 -10.90
C ILE A 266 3.29 -14.91 -11.66
N CYS A 267 2.39 -14.90 -12.66
CA CYS A 267 2.08 -13.68 -13.42
C CYS A 267 1.52 -12.57 -12.52
N LEU A 268 0.58 -12.88 -11.63
CA LEU A 268 0.02 -11.93 -10.67
C LEU A 268 1.09 -11.39 -9.70
N THR A 269 2.04 -12.23 -9.31
CA THR A 269 3.15 -11.83 -8.45
C THR A 269 4.05 -10.80 -9.13
N ILE A 270 4.35 -10.99 -10.42
CA ILE A 270 5.14 -10.04 -11.22
C ILE A 270 4.38 -8.72 -11.43
N SER A 271 3.08 -8.78 -11.74
CA SER A 271 2.24 -7.58 -11.89
C SER A 271 2.17 -6.76 -10.60
N THR A 272 2.03 -7.42 -9.46
CA THR A 272 1.94 -6.74 -8.16
C THR A 272 3.28 -6.12 -7.73
N LEU A 273 4.41 -6.74 -8.12
CA LEU A 273 5.74 -6.16 -7.90
C LEU A 273 5.91 -4.82 -8.62
N HIS A 274 5.44 -4.72 -9.87
CA HIS A 274 5.44 -3.46 -10.62
C HIS A 274 4.51 -2.42 -9.99
N PHE A 275 3.31 -2.84 -9.58
CA PHE A 275 2.34 -1.95 -8.92
C PHE A 275 2.89 -1.35 -7.62
N THR A 276 3.75 -2.08 -6.89
CA THR A 276 4.34 -1.63 -5.63
C THR A 276 5.20 -0.36 -5.78
N ILE A 277 5.86 -0.19 -6.93
CA ILE A 277 6.62 1.02 -7.25
C ILE A 277 5.67 2.21 -7.41
N SER A 278 4.61 2.03 -8.22
CA SER A 278 3.58 3.05 -8.41
C SER A 278 2.88 3.41 -7.10
N TYR A 279 2.63 2.43 -6.24
CA TYR A 279 2.05 2.63 -4.91
C TYR A 279 2.95 3.49 -4.02
N GLY A 280 4.26 3.21 -3.95
CA GLY A 280 5.20 3.99 -3.15
C GLY A 280 5.33 5.45 -3.62
N LEU A 281 5.32 5.68 -4.94
CA LEU A 281 5.29 7.03 -5.51
C LEU A 281 3.99 7.76 -5.16
N GLY A 282 2.84 7.09 -5.32
CA GLY A 282 1.52 7.64 -5.00
C GLY A 282 1.37 7.99 -3.52
N ALA A 283 1.89 7.14 -2.63
CA ALA A 283 1.91 7.38 -1.19
C ALA A 283 2.75 8.62 -0.83
N ALA A 284 3.93 8.79 -1.45
CA ALA A 284 4.75 9.98 -1.23
C ALA A 284 4.07 11.26 -1.74
N ALA A 285 3.42 11.19 -2.91
CA ALA A 285 2.67 12.32 -3.47
C ALA A 285 1.46 12.68 -2.59
N SER A 286 0.67 11.70 -2.16
CA SER A 286 -0.50 11.86 -1.30
C SER A 286 -0.14 12.52 0.04
N THR A 287 0.90 12.03 0.70
CA THR A 287 1.42 12.62 1.94
C THR A 287 1.84 14.08 1.73
N ARG A 288 2.57 14.39 0.66
CA ARG A 288 3.01 15.77 0.36
C ARG A 288 1.83 16.70 0.09
N VAL A 289 0.91 16.32 -0.79
CA VAL A 289 -0.28 17.12 -1.11
C VAL A 289 -1.11 17.37 0.14
N SER A 290 -1.37 16.33 0.93
CA SER A 290 -2.19 16.44 2.14
C SER A 290 -1.56 17.37 3.18
N ASN A 291 -0.23 17.29 3.37
CA ASN A 291 0.49 18.18 4.28
C ASN A 291 0.44 19.65 3.80
N GLU A 292 0.65 19.92 2.51
CA GLU A 292 0.60 21.29 1.98
C GLU A 292 -0.83 21.88 2.03
N LEU A 293 -1.85 21.06 1.75
CA LEU A 293 -3.25 21.46 1.91
C LEU A 293 -3.57 21.81 3.35
N GLY A 294 -3.13 20.98 4.31
CA GLY A 294 -3.29 21.25 5.73
C GLY A 294 -2.61 22.52 6.21
N ALA A 295 -1.44 22.84 5.63
CA ALA A 295 -0.67 24.04 5.96
C ALA A 295 -1.25 25.33 5.36
N GLY A 296 -2.32 25.25 4.56
CA GLY A 296 -2.87 26.39 3.84
C GLY A 296 -2.04 26.82 2.63
N ASN A 297 -1.17 25.94 2.11
CA ASN A 297 -0.29 26.17 0.97
C ASN A 297 -0.72 25.35 -0.27
N PRO A 298 -1.92 25.58 -0.85
CA PRO A 298 -2.41 24.77 -1.97
C PRO A 298 -1.54 24.87 -3.24
N HIS A 299 -0.59 25.80 -3.29
CA HIS A 299 0.27 26.07 -4.44
C HIS A 299 1.63 25.34 -4.43
N GLN A 300 2.01 24.68 -3.33
CA GLN A 300 3.30 23.98 -3.19
C GLN A 300 3.21 22.45 -3.34
N GLY A 301 2.01 21.86 -3.40
CA GLY A 301 1.83 20.45 -3.72
C GLY A 301 2.07 20.14 -5.21
N PRO A 302 2.33 18.87 -5.60
CA PRO A 302 2.48 18.48 -7.01
C PRO A 302 1.29 18.88 -7.89
N GLU A 303 0.06 18.87 -7.37
CA GLU A 303 -1.13 19.43 -8.06
C GLU A 303 -1.16 20.97 -8.12
N GLY A 304 -0.54 21.70 -7.20
CA GLY A 304 -0.43 23.16 -7.27
C GLY A 304 0.52 23.65 -8.37
N SER A 305 1.51 22.82 -8.71
CA SER A 305 2.41 23.01 -9.85
C SER A 305 1.80 22.49 -11.16
N PHE A 306 1.09 21.35 -11.13
CA PHE A 306 0.44 20.75 -12.30
C PHE A 306 -0.91 21.41 -12.67
N GLY A 307 -1.67 21.89 -11.69
CA GLY A 307 -2.92 22.66 -11.86
C GLY A 307 -2.66 24.09 -12.35
N ARG A 308 -1.51 24.69 -12.00
CA ARG A 308 -0.99 25.86 -12.73
C ARG A 308 -0.76 25.53 -14.20
N HIS A 309 -0.33 24.32 -14.52
CA HIS A 309 -0.09 23.88 -15.89
C HIS A 309 -1.38 23.78 -16.72
N VAL A 310 -2.44 23.17 -16.17
CA VAL A 310 -3.73 23.02 -16.85
C VAL A 310 -4.54 24.32 -16.86
N SER A 311 -4.55 25.08 -15.76
CA SER A 311 -5.24 26.37 -15.71
C SER A 311 -4.57 27.42 -16.61
N PHE A 312 -3.25 27.41 -16.73
CA PHE A 312 -2.54 28.29 -17.66
C PHE A 312 -2.83 27.92 -19.12
N HIS A 313 -2.87 26.61 -19.46
CA HIS A 313 -3.27 26.14 -20.80
C HIS A 313 -4.72 26.49 -21.14
N HIS A 314 -5.65 26.36 -20.20
CA HIS A 314 -7.06 26.70 -20.41
C HIS A 314 -7.27 28.22 -20.53
N ARG A 315 -6.49 29.03 -19.80
CA ARG A 315 -6.54 30.51 -19.90
C ARG A 315 -5.89 31.01 -21.18
N THR A 316 -4.77 30.43 -21.64
CA THR A 316 -4.15 30.79 -22.93
C THR A 316 -4.96 30.30 -24.13
N TYR A 317 -5.63 29.15 -24.05
CA TYR A 317 -6.57 28.70 -25.09
C TYR A 317 -7.76 29.66 -25.22
N HIS A 318 -8.41 30.04 -24.12
CA HIS A 318 -9.51 31.01 -24.16
C HIS A 318 -9.06 32.39 -24.66
N HIS A 319 -7.88 32.88 -24.25
CA HIS A 319 -7.41 34.19 -24.69
C HIS A 319 -7.03 34.23 -26.18
N LYS A 320 -6.49 33.13 -26.74
CA LYS A 320 -6.21 33.01 -28.18
C LYS A 320 -7.50 32.85 -29.00
N HIS A 321 -8.49 32.09 -28.51
CA HIS A 321 -9.78 31.92 -29.21
C HIS A 321 -10.63 33.20 -29.20
N SER A 322 -10.64 33.95 -28.09
CA SER A 322 -11.33 35.24 -28.01
C SER A 322 -10.68 36.33 -28.85
N ALA A 323 -9.34 36.33 -28.98
CA ALA A 323 -8.62 37.27 -29.85
C ALA A 323 -8.83 36.98 -31.35
N LEU A 324 -8.89 35.70 -31.74
CA LEU A 324 -9.18 35.28 -33.13
C LEU A 324 -10.63 35.58 -33.54
N LEU A 325 -11.60 35.47 -32.61
CA LEU A 325 -13.00 35.83 -32.85
C LEU A 325 -13.24 37.34 -32.90
N LEU A 326 -12.44 38.14 -32.20
CA LEU A 326 -12.50 39.61 -32.26
C LEU A 326 -11.83 40.17 -33.52
N SER A 327 -10.80 39.51 -34.08
CA SER A 327 -10.19 39.93 -35.35
C SER A 327 -11.02 39.59 -36.59
N SER A 328 -11.89 38.57 -36.52
CA SER A 328 -12.81 38.24 -37.62
C SER A 328 -14.04 39.15 -37.71
N HIS A 329 -14.30 39.98 -36.68
CA HIS A 329 -15.45 40.90 -36.67
C HIS A 329 -15.12 42.36 -37.02
N PHE A 330 -13.85 42.73 -37.18
CA PHE A 330 -13.43 44.11 -37.50
C PHE A 330 -12.69 44.26 -38.83
N GLY A 331 -12.75 43.25 -39.71
CA GLY A 331 -11.99 43.19 -40.97
C GLY A 331 -12.81 43.24 -42.25
N THR A 332 -13.90 44.01 -42.32
CA THR A 332 -14.59 44.35 -43.58
C THR A 332 -15.19 45.75 -43.48
N GLY A 333 -14.44 46.76 -43.92
CA GLY A 333 -14.91 48.15 -43.89
C GLY A 333 -13.87 49.16 -44.36
N LEU A 334 -13.41 49.02 -45.61
CA LEU A 334 -13.04 50.07 -46.57
C LEU A 334 -12.45 49.42 -47.82
#